data_AF-A0A6H0G091-F1
#
_entry.id   AF-A0A6H0G091-F1
#
_cell.length_a   1.000
_cell.length_b   1.000
_cell.length_c   1.000
_cell.angle_alpha   90.00
_cell.angle_beta   90.00
_cell.angle_gamma   90.00
#
_symmetry.space_group_name_H-M   'P 1'
#
loop_
_entity.id
_entity.type
_entity.pdbx_description
1 polymer ?
#
loop_
_entity_poly.entity_id
_entity_poly.type
_entity_poly.pdbx_seq_one_letter_code
_entity_poly.pdbx_strand_id
1 'polypeptide(L)'
;MVIPRRKVSVHPNYFRGRQEGTPEYTSLLNVAKDFAQYWRDGYHPDFGRDKPLERPDDVKEAGLCKVHTLIFELSPENKEFWDAKSLASLGPYYRSHTHECDSFLLYAVSSQGTALILALYDQDGHNLLKKPHYPVLIALGEHAKVFFESIGESPAPEEDLLNFLKTPTI
;
A
#
# COMPACT_ATOMS: atom_id res chain seq x y z
N MET A 1 -0.92 16.04 -12.30
CA MET A 1 -1.72 15.21 -13.23
C MET A 1 -2.74 14.43 -12.40
N VAL A 2 -3.89 13.96 -12.92
CA VAL A 2 -4.79 13.10 -12.11
C VAL A 2 -4.44 11.64 -12.37
N ILE A 3 -3.95 10.95 -11.33
CA ILE A 3 -3.65 9.51 -11.40
C ILE A 3 -4.97 8.73 -11.44
N PRO A 4 -5.24 7.92 -12.49
CA PRO A 4 -6.44 7.09 -12.53
C PRO A 4 -6.27 5.81 -11.70
N ARG A 5 -7.37 5.13 -11.35
CA ARG A 5 -7.35 3.80 -10.71
C ARG A 5 -7.57 2.71 -11.76
N ARG A 6 -6.51 2.21 -12.41
CA ARG A 6 -6.63 1.29 -13.57
C ARG A 6 -6.53 -0.19 -13.21
N LYS A 7 -5.32 -0.65 -12.90
CA LYS A 7 -5.04 -2.08 -12.67
C LYS A 7 -4.14 -2.26 -11.44
N VAL A 8 -4.21 -3.44 -10.86
CA VAL A 8 -3.30 -3.89 -9.81
C VAL A 8 -2.46 -5.04 -10.36
N SER A 9 -1.16 -4.98 -10.12
CA SER A 9 -0.20 -6.05 -10.39
C SER A 9 0.46 -6.47 -9.09
N VAL A 10 0.97 -7.69 -9.03
CA VAL A 10 1.66 -8.22 -7.85
C VAL A 10 3.07 -8.57 -8.24
N HIS A 11 4.05 -8.02 -7.54
CA HIS A 11 5.45 -8.32 -7.79
C HIS A 11 5.75 -9.78 -7.39
N PRO A 12 6.54 -10.55 -8.16
CA PRO A 12 6.82 -11.96 -7.86
C PRO A 12 7.37 -12.21 -6.45
N ASN A 13 8.13 -11.25 -5.90
CA ASN A 13 8.67 -11.38 -4.55
C ASN A 13 7.62 -11.32 -3.43
N TYR A 14 6.40 -10.86 -3.71
CA TYR A 14 5.32 -10.80 -2.73
C TYR A 14 4.96 -12.19 -2.16
N PHE A 15 5.00 -13.22 -3.00
CA PHE A 15 4.76 -14.61 -2.61
C PHE A 15 6.05 -15.39 -2.33
N ARG A 16 7.21 -14.72 -2.24
CA ARG A 16 8.51 -15.41 -2.17
C ARG A 16 8.57 -16.36 -0.98
N GLY A 17 8.95 -17.61 -1.26
CA GLY A 17 9.06 -18.65 -0.23
C GLY A 17 7.71 -19.13 0.31
N ARG A 18 6.61 -18.87 -0.40
CA ARG A 18 5.28 -19.40 -0.11
C ARG A 18 4.88 -20.34 -1.23
N GLN A 19 4.36 -21.50 -0.87
CA GLN A 19 3.92 -22.51 -1.82
C GLN A 19 2.43 -22.30 -2.11
N GLU A 20 2.04 -22.40 -3.38
CA GLU A 20 0.62 -22.31 -3.76
C GLU A 20 -0.21 -23.36 -3.01
N GLY A 21 -1.38 -22.96 -2.53
CA GLY A 21 -2.30 -23.81 -1.79
C GLY A 21 -2.04 -23.90 -0.28
N THR A 22 -0.97 -23.28 0.26
CA THR A 22 -0.81 -23.19 1.72
C THR A 22 -1.67 -22.08 2.33
N PRO A 23 -1.98 -22.13 3.64
CA PRO A 23 -2.70 -21.06 4.33
C PRO A 23 -2.02 -19.70 4.21
N GLU A 24 -0.68 -19.66 4.26
CA GLU A 24 0.09 -18.41 4.16
C GLU A 24 0.00 -17.80 2.76
N TYR A 25 0.10 -18.63 1.71
CA TYR A 25 -0.11 -18.18 0.34
C TYR A 25 -1.54 -17.67 0.14
N THR A 26 -2.52 -18.40 0.68
CA THR A 26 -3.94 -18.03 0.58
C THR A 26 -4.22 -16.71 1.27
N SER A 27 -3.64 -16.48 2.45
CA SER A 27 -3.75 -15.22 3.18
C SER A 27 -3.19 -14.03 2.38
N LEU A 28 -1.98 -14.16 1.83
CA LEU A 28 -1.39 -13.13 0.96
C LEU A 28 -2.22 -12.89 -0.30
N LEU A 29 -2.74 -13.94 -0.91
CA LEU A 29 -3.58 -13.83 -2.10
C LEU A 29 -4.88 -13.06 -1.79
N ASN A 30 -5.48 -13.28 -0.61
CA ASN A 30 -6.67 -12.56 -0.19
C ASN A 30 -6.36 -11.07 0.01
N VAL A 31 -5.29 -10.74 0.74
CA VAL A 31 -4.86 -9.33 0.90
C VAL A 31 -4.62 -8.66 -0.46
N ALA A 32 -4.00 -9.35 -1.42
CA ALA A 32 -3.79 -8.81 -2.77
C ALA A 32 -5.11 -8.58 -3.54
N LYS A 33 -6.10 -9.46 -3.39
CA LYS A 33 -7.44 -9.31 -3.99
C LYS A 33 -8.21 -8.16 -3.36
N ASP A 34 -8.18 -8.06 -2.03
CA ASP A 34 -8.86 -7.00 -1.29
C ASP A 34 -8.22 -5.64 -1.60
N PHE A 35 -6.89 -5.59 -1.73
CA PHE A 35 -6.21 -4.39 -2.20
C PHE A 35 -6.58 -4.05 -3.64
N ALA A 36 -6.79 -5.03 -4.52
CA ALA A 36 -7.26 -4.77 -5.88
C ALA A 36 -8.69 -4.23 -5.93
N GLN A 37 -9.53 -4.56 -4.94
CA GLN A 37 -10.85 -3.97 -4.77
C GLN A 37 -10.73 -2.55 -4.22
N TYR A 38 -9.97 -2.36 -3.14
CA TYR A 38 -9.62 -1.04 -2.58
C TYR A 38 -9.07 -0.09 -3.64
N TRP A 39 -8.17 -0.57 -4.50
CA TRP A 39 -7.56 0.25 -5.53
C TRP A 39 -8.58 0.73 -6.56
N ARG A 40 -9.55 -0.12 -6.96
CA ARG A 40 -10.57 0.24 -7.95
C ARG A 40 -11.66 1.12 -7.37
N ASP A 41 -12.19 0.74 -6.21
CA ASP A 41 -13.33 1.42 -5.58
C ASP A 41 -12.89 2.65 -4.77
N GLY A 42 -11.60 2.71 -4.44
CA GLY A 42 -11.03 3.70 -3.54
C GLY A 42 -11.34 3.48 -2.06
N TYR A 43 -12.06 2.41 -1.72
CA TYR A 43 -12.42 2.06 -0.36
C TYR A 43 -12.49 0.56 -0.14
N HIS A 44 -12.04 0.13 1.04
CA HIS A 44 -12.23 -1.21 1.58
C HIS A 44 -12.04 -1.11 3.10
N PRO A 45 -12.87 -1.80 3.91
CA PRO A 45 -12.86 -1.64 5.37
C PRO A 45 -11.51 -1.98 6.00
N ASP A 46 -10.75 -2.91 5.42
CA ASP A 46 -9.47 -3.35 5.97
C ASP A 46 -8.28 -2.46 5.59
N PHE A 47 -8.49 -1.42 4.77
CA PHE A 47 -7.43 -0.49 4.36
C PHE A 47 -7.67 0.91 4.91
N GLY A 48 -6.80 1.31 5.82
CA GLY A 48 -6.88 2.58 6.53
C GLY A 48 -6.07 3.67 5.86
N ARG A 49 -5.20 4.30 6.64
CA ARG A 49 -4.34 5.39 6.21
C ARG A 49 -3.36 4.93 5.15
N ASP A 50 -3.42 5.60 4.01
CA ASP A 50 -2.58 5.37 2.84
C ASP A 50 -1.72 6.61 2.57
N LYS A 51 -0.39 6.43 2.47
CA LYS A 51 0.55 7.54 2.30
C LYS A 51 1.73 7.17 1.40
N PRO A 52 2.27 8.14 0.64
CA PRO A 52 3.57 7.98 0.01
C PRO A 52 4.65 7.75 1.06
N LEU A 53 5.73 7.05 0.69
CA LEU A 53 6.92 6.96 1.51
C LEU A 53 7.78 8.22 1.31
N GLU A 54 7.95 8.98 2.38
CA GLU A 54 8.71 10.24 2.37
C GLU A 54 10.21 10.02 2.59
N ARG A 55 10.63 8.83 3.03
CA ARG A 55 12.03 8.50 3.36
C ARG A 55 12.37 7.04 3.05
N PRO A 56 13.64 6.74 2.67
CA PRO A 56 14.71 7.70 2.34
C PRO A 56 14.41 8.55 1.10
N ASP A 57 15.18 9.62 0.84
CA ASP A 57 14.88 10.51 -0.29
C ASP A 57 14.91 9.78 -1.64
N ASP A 58 15.74 8.73 -1.76
CA ASP A 58 15.89 7.87 -2.93
C ASP A 58 14.59 7.14 -3.36
N VAL A 59 13.61 7.00 -2.47
CA VAL A 59 12.34 6.31 -2.79
C VAL A 59 11.23 7.23 -3.27
N LYS A 60 11.41 8.56 -3.18
CA LYS A 60 10.38 9.53 -3.57
C LYS A 60 10.03 9.45 -5.05
N GLU A 61 11.00 9.10 -5.89
CA GLU A 61 10.83 8.95 -7.34
C GLU A 61 10.34 7.55 -7.74
N ALA A 62 10.18 6.62 -6.81
CA ALA A 62 9.73 5.26 -7.09
C ALA A 62 8.21 5.09 -6.98
N GLY A 63 7.47 6.15 -6.62
CA GLY A 63 6.02 6.11 -6.41
C GLY A 63 5.60 5.19 -5.26
N LEU A 64 6.50 4.92 -4.30
CA LEU A 64 6.24 4.02 -3.19
C LEU A 64 5.21 4.62 -2.23
N CYS A 65 4.28 3.77 -1.81
CA CYS A 65 3.26 4.06 -0.82
C CYS A 65 3.20 2.94 0.22
N LYS A 66 2.60 3.26 1.36
CA LYS A 66 2.22 2.32 2.40
C LYS A 66 0.75 2.53 2.77
N VAL A 67 0.03 1.45 2.97
CA VAL A 67 -1.32 1.48 3.52
C VAL A 67 -1.42 0.60 4.76
N HIS A 68 -2.00 1.13 5.83
CA HIS A 68 -2.31 0.33 7.02
C HIS A 68 -3.35 -0.72 6.64
N THR A 69 -3.07 -1.99 6.94
CA THR A 69 -3.89 -3.12 6.47
C THR A 69 -4.30 -3.98 7.65
N LEU A 70 -5.60 -4.11 7.92
CA LEU A 70 -6.09 -5.02 8.94
C LEU A 70 -6.01 -6.46 8.45
N ILE A 71 -5.11 -7.22 9.06
CA ILE A 71 -4.93 -8.66 8.80
C ILE A 71 -5.14 -9.50 10.07
N PHE A 72 -5.55 -8.85 11.15
CA PHE A 72 -5.91 -9.43 12.43
C PHE A 72 -7.07 -8.62 13.04
N GLU A 73 -7.75 -9.20 14.02
CA GLU A 73 -8.85 -8.55 14.70
C GLU A 73 -8.34 -7.49 15.69
N LEU A 74 -8.97 -6.31 15.65
CA LEU A 74 -8.74 -5.24 16.64
C LEU A 74 -9.59 -5.47 17.88
N SER A 75 -9.15 -4.91 19.02
CA SER A 75 -10.04 -4.79 20.18
C SER A 75 -11.29 -3.95 19.85
N PRO A 76 -12.43 -4.16 20.54
CA PRO A 76 -13.68 -3.46 20.21
C PRO A 76 -13.55 -1.93 20.14
N GLU A 77 -12.81 -1.34 21.08
CA GLU A 77 -12.57 0.11 21.13
C GLU A 77 -11.76 0.60 19.91
N ASN A 78 -10.70 -0.12 19.53
CA ASN A 78 -9.91 0.21 18.34
C ASN A 78 -10.68 -0.05 17.05
N LYS A 79 -11.56 -1.05 17.01
CA LYS A 79 -12.43 -1.33 15.87
C LYS A 79 -13.43 -0.21 15.65
N GLU A 80 -14.08 0.27 16.71
CA GLU A 80 -15.00 1.41 16.64
C GLU A 80 -14.26 2.67 16.14
N PHE A 81 -13.07 2.94 16.69
CA PHE A 81 -12.25 4.06 16.23
C PHE A 81 -11.83 3.91 14.76
N TRP A 82 -11.44 2.71 14.34
CA TRP A 82 -11.08 2.42 12.95
C TRP A 82 -12.25 2.72 12.00
N ASP A 83 -13.43 2.15 12.27
CA ASP A 83 -14.60 2.31 11.43
C ASP A 83 -15.06 3.77 11.35
N ALA A 84 -15.03 4.49 12.47
CA ALA A 84 -15.40 5.90 12.52
C ALA A 84 -14.43 6.82 11.75
N LYS A 85 -13.19 6.38 11.50
CA LYS A 85 -12.13 7.17 10.86
C LYS A 85 -11.70 6.63 9.50
N SER A 86 -12.22 5.50 9.05
CA SER A 86 -12.00 4.90 7.73
C SER A 86 -13.28 4.94 6.92
N LEU A 87 -13.71 6.15 6.55
CA LEU A 87 -14.91 6.39 5.75
C LEU A 87 -14.53 6.60 4.27
N ALA A 88 -15.39 6.13 3.35
CA ALA A 88 -15.19 6.34 1.91
C ALA A 88 -15.20 7.83 1.51
N SER A 89 -15.89 8.69 2.27
CA SER A 89 -15.93 10.14 2.08
C SER A 89 -14.64 10.87 2.47
N LEU A 90 -13.71 10.16 3.09
CA LEU A 90 -12.37 10.67 3.39
C LEU A 90 -11.39 10.15 2.35
N GLY A 91 -10.53 11.05 1.85
CA GLY A 91 -9.36 10.65 1.09
C GLY A 91 -8.50 9.67 1.90
N PRO A 92 -7.96 8.61 1.28
CA PRO A 92 -7.12 7.60 1.95
C PRO A 92 -6.03 8.14 2.89
N TYR A 93 -5.45 9.31 2.59
CA TYR A 93 -4.45 9.99 3.40
C TYR A 93 -4.93 10.30 4.84
N TYR A 94 -6.23 10.58 4.99
CA TYR A 94 -6.84 11.01 6.24
C TYR A 94 -7.51 9.88 7.01
N ARG A 95 -7.45 8.65 6.51
CA ARG A 95 -8.11 7.48 7.12
C ARG A 95 -7.39 7.01 8.39
N SER A 96 -7.97 6.00 9.03
CA SER A 96 -7.54 5.53 10.33
C SER A 96 -6.13 4.91 10.32
N HIS A 97 -5.45 5.10 11.44
CA HIS A 97 -4.31 4.32 11.86
C HIS A 97 -4.51 4.13 13.37
N THR A 98 -4.60 2.89 13.82
CA THR A 98 -4.72 2.56 15.25
C THR A 98 -3.37 2.10 15.77
N HIS A 99 -3.15 2.20 17.07
CA HIS A 99 -1.90 1.73 17.69
C HIS A 99 -1.77 0.20 17.65
N GLU A 100 -2.91 -0.51 17.63
CA GLU A 100 -2.94 -1.97 17.45
C GLU A 100 -2.65 -2.39 16.00
N CYS A 101 -2.81 -1.49 15.02
CA CYS A 101 -2.52 -1.78 13.60
C CYS A 101 -1.12 -1.31 13.21
N ASP A 102 -0.12 -2.19 13.36
CA ASP A 102 1.25 -1.98 12.86
C ASP A 102 1.59 -2.83 11.63
N SER A 103 0.59 -3.21 10.85
CA SER A 103 0.71 -3.95 9.60
C SER A 103 0.59 -3.02 8.39
N PHE A 104 1.51 -3.17 7.42
CA PHE A 104 1.54 -2.38 6.18
C PHE A 104 1.57 -3.26 4.94
N LEU A 105 0.73 -2.91 3.96
CA LEU A 105 0.99 -3.29 2.59
C LEU A 105 1.83 -2.19 1.93
N LEU A 106 3.00 -2.57 1.43
CA LEU A 106 3.84 -1.72 0.60
C LEU A 106 3.53 -1.97 -0.87
N TYR A 107 3.36 -0.87 -1.61
CA TYR A 107 3.06 -0.91 -3.02
C TYR A 107 3.67 0.32 -3.72
N ALA A 108 3.72 0.28 -5.05
CA ALA A 108 4.11 1.42 -5.86
C ALA A 108 2.99 1.82 -6.81
N VAL A 109 2.96 3.08 -7.23
CA VAL A 109 1.95 3.60 -8.15
C VAL A 109 2.64 4.24 -9.35
N SER A 110 2.14 3.94 -10.55
CA SER A 110 2.54 4.63 -11.76
C SER A 110 1.69 5.88 -12.01
N SER A 111 2.25 6.85 -12.73
CA SER A 111 1.51 8.04 -13.21
C SER A 111 0.29 7.66 -14.07
N GLN A 112 0.33 6.47 -14.69
CA GLN A 112 -0.72 5.93 -15.53
C GLN A 112 -1.78 5.15 -14.74
N GLY A 113 -1.64 4.99 -13.42
CA GLY A 113 -2.67 4.43 -12.55
C GLY A 113 -2.58 2.93 -12.28
N THR A 114 -1.42 2.33 -12.52
CA THR A 114 -1.12 0.96 -12.10
C THR A 114 -0.58 0.96 -10.69
N ALA A 115 -1.20 0.17 -9.81
CA ALA A 115 -0.61 -0.16 -8.52
C ALA A 115 0.14 -1.50 -8.59
N LEU A 116 1.36 -1.54 -8.06
CA LEU A 116 2.18 -2.74 -7.94
C LEU A 116 2.32 -3.11 -6.46
N ILE A 117 1.75 -4.23 -6.04
CA ILE A 117 1.95 -4.77 -4.69
C ILE A 117 3.37 -5.33 -4.59
N LEU A 118 4.11 -4.92 -3.55
CA LEU A 118 5.52 -5.26 -3.38
C LEU A 118 5.75 -6.20 -2.18
N ALA A 119 5.18 -5.87 -1.02
CA ALA A 119 5.40 -6.62 0.22
C ALA A 119 4.26 -6.38 1.22
N LEU A 120 3.95 -7.39 2.02
CA LEU A 120 3.13 -7.26 3.23
C LEU A 120 4.05 -7.42 4.44
N TYR A 121 3.97 -6.47 5.37
CA TYR A 121 4.55 -6.55 6.69
C TYR A 121 3.40 -6.70 7.66
N ASP A 122 3.31 -7.87 8.27
CA ASP A 122 2.20 -8.27 9.13
C ASP A 122 2.31 -7.75 10.56
N GLN A 123 3.50 -7.28 10.95
CA GLN A 123 3.81 -6.68 12.24
C GLN A 123 5.01 -5.72 12.12
N ASP A 124 5.19 -4.86 13.12
CA ASP A 124 6.32 -3.92 13.24
C ASP A 124 6.56 -3.04 11.99
N GLY A 125 5.51 -2.73 11.23
CA GLY A 125 5.59 -1.95 9.99
C GLY A 125 6.28 -0.60 10.19
N HIS A 126 6.01 0.11 11.30
CA HIS A 126 6.67 1.38 11.62
C HIS A 126 8.18 1.22 11.82
N ASN A 127 8.64 0.05 12.28
CA ASN A 127 10.06 -0.21 12.42
C ASN A 127 10.78 -0.25 11.07
N LEU A 128 10.12 -0.79 10.03
CA LEU A 128 10.64 -0.82 8.66
C LEU A 128 10.93 0.58 8.08
N LEU A 129 10.24 1.61 8.58
CA LEU A 129 10.39 2.98 8.11
C LEU A 129 11.57 3.71 8.77
N LYS A 130 12.36 3.02 9.60
CA LYS A 130 13.53 3.59 10.27
C LYS A 130 14.80 3.37 9.45
N LYS A 131 15.80 4.22 9.69
CA LYS A 131 17.09 4.25 8.97
C LYS A 131 17.75 2.87 8.73
N PRO A 132 17.80 1.93 9.70
CA PRO A 132 18.42 0.63 9.47
C PRO A 132 17.81 -0.18 8.32
N HIS A 133 16.54 0.07 7.99
CA HIS A 133 15.78 -0.66 6.98
C HIS A 133 15.66 0.10 5.65
N TYR A 134 16.24 1.29 5.53
CA TYR A 134 16.25 2.06 4.29
C TYR A 134 16.77 1.28 3.07
N PRO A 135 17.82 0.43 3.17
CA PRO A 135 18.25 -0.37 2.02
C PRO A 135 17.14 -1.28 1.46
N VAL A 136 16.23 -1.78 2.30
CA VAL A 136 15.07 -2.58 1.86
C VAL A 136 14.09 -1.72 1.08
N LEU A 137 13.75 -0.53 1.59
CA LEU A 137 12.85 0.40 0.91
C LEU A 137 13.40 0.85 -0.44
N ILE A 138 14.71 1.12 -0.52
CA ILE A 138 15.40 1.47 -1.76
C ILE A 138 15.30 0.32 -2.78
N ALA A 139 15.59 -0.91 -2.35
CA ALA A 139 15.48 -2.08 -3.23
C ALA A 139 14.04 -2.28 -3.75
N LEU A 140 13.02 -2.10 -2.90
CA LEU A 140 11.63 -2.12 -3.33
C LEU A 140 11.30 -1.02 -4.34
N GLY A 141 11.87 0.17 -4.17
CA GLY A 141 11.74 1.28 -5.11
C GLY A 141 12.35 0.96 -6.48
N GLU A 142 13.53 0.35 -6.50
CA GLU A 142 14.17 -0.09 -7.75
C GLU A 142 13.36 -1.20 -8.44
N HIS A 143 12.82 -2.17 -7.70
CA HIS A 143 11.91 -3.16 -8.26
C HIS A 143 10.67 -2.52 -8.90
N ALA A 144 10.10 -1.49 -8.29
CA ALA A 144 8.97 -0.76 -8.84
C ALA A 144 9.33 -0.02 -10.14
N LYS A 145 10.47 0.70 -10.16
CA LYS A 145 10.95 1.40 -11.35
C LYS A 145 11.15 0.45 -12.53
N VAL A 146 11.84 -0.68 -12.30
CA VAL A 146 12.07 -1.72 -13.32
C VAL A 146 10.75 -2.31 -13.82
N PHE A 147 9.80 -2.59 -12.92
CA PHE A 147 8.49 -3.10 -13.32
C PHE A 147 7.74 -2.09 -14.20
N PHE A 148 7.66 -0.83 -13.80
CA PHE A 148 6.94 0.18 -14.57
C PHE A 148 7.58 0.42 -15.94
N GLU A 149 8.91 0.49 -16.00
CA GLU A 149 9.63 0.56 -17.27
C GLU A 149 9.28 -0.61 -18.19
N SER A 150 9.23 -1.84 -17.65
CA SER A 150 8.91 -3.05 -18.44
C SER A 150 7.50 -3.05 -19.06
N ILE A 151 6.57 -2.25 -18.52
CA ILE A 151 5.21 -2.10 -19.05
C ILE A 151 4.98 -0.75 -19.74
N GLY A 152 6.03 0.05 -19.96
CA GLY A 152 5.96 1.36 -20.60
C GLY A 152 5.26 2.43 -19.76
N GLU A 153 5.31 2.30 -18.43
CA GLU A 153 4.75 3.23 -17.47
C GLU A 153 5.87 3.89 -16.65
N SER A 154 5.56 4.98 -15.95
CA SER A 154 6.52 5.70 -15.10
C SER A 154 5.99 5.80 -13.68
N PRO A 155 6.84 5.72 -12.64
CA PRO A 155 6.39 6.00 -11.27
C PRO A 155 5.63 7.33 -11.17
N ALA A 156 4.66 7.38 -10.27
CA ALA A 156 3.96 8.60 -9.94
C ALA A 156 4.83 9.51 -9.06
N PRO A 157 4.93 10.82 -9.37
CA PRO A 157 5.59 11.78 -8.49
C PRO A 157 4.91 11.87 -7.11
N GLU A 158 5.67 12.14 -6.07
CA GLU A 158 5.18 12.28 -4.69
C GLU A 158 4.01 13.27 -4.57
N GLU A 159 4.10 14.42 -5.24
CA GLU A 159 3.05 15.45 -5.22
C GLU A 159 1.73 14.94 -5.84
N ASP A 160 1.80 14.26 -6.98
CA ASP A 160 0.62 13.68 -7.63
C ASP A 160 0.01 12.57 -6.76
N LEU A 161 0.82 11.77 -6.05
CA LEU A 161 0.34 10.79 -5.08
C LEU A 161 -0.32 11.41 -3.87
N LEU A 162 0.26 12.47 -3.31
CA LEU A 162 -0.34 13.21 -2.21
C LEU A 162 -1.71 13.76 -2.61
N ASN A 163 -1.83 14.36 -3.80
CA ASN A 163 -3.09 14.87 -4.31
C ASN A 163 -4.11 13.73 -4.53
N PHE A 164 -3.69 12.64 -5.15
CA PHE A 164 -4.50 11.45 -5.37
C PHE A 164 -5.03 10.85 -4.06
N LEU A 165 -4.18 10.68 -3.04
CA LEU A 165 -4.54 10.06 -1.76
C LEU A 165 -5.30 11.00 -0.82
N LYS A 166 -5.18 12.32 -0.98
CA LYS A 166 -5.99 13.30 -0.22
C LYS A 166 -7.40 13.45 -0.79
N THR A 167 -7.61 13.07 -2.04
CA THR A 167 -8.91 13.21 -2.71
C THR A 167 -9.84 12.05 -2.30
N PRO A 168 -11.07 12.34 -1.82
CA PRO A 168 -12.09 11.32 -1.63
C PRO A 168 -12.37 10.57 -2.93
N THR A 169 -12.72 9.30 -2.84
CA THR A 169 -12.91 8.44 -4.02
C THR A 169 -14.36 8.36 -4.50
N ILE A 170 -15.24 9.21 -3.94
CA ILE A 170 -16.66 9.36 -4.29
C ILE A 170 -16.88 10.58 -5.18
#